data_AF-A0A1B0DB49-F1
#
_entry.id   AF-A0A1B0DB49-F1
#
_cell.length_a   1.000
_cell.length_b   1.000
_cell.length_c   1.000
_cell.angle_alpha   90.00
_cell.angle_beta   90.00
_cell.angle_gamma   90.00
#
_symmetry.space_group_name_H-M   'P 1'
#
loop_
_entity.id
_entity.type
_entity.pdbx_description
1 polymer ?
#
loop_
_entity_poly.entity_id
_entity_poly.type
_entity_poly.pdbx_seq_one_letter_code
_entity_poly.pdbx_strand_id
1 'polypeptide(L)'
;MASYPDIHELLVKSKYRNVDATKKDVMQVLRMYHGLSYVSEDYESTYHIPICIILMDTHPHNAPMCFVKPTPEMHIKVSRFVDHNGKVYLPYLHDWQP
;
A
#
# COMPACT_ATOMS: atom_id res chain seq x y z
N MET A 1 -11.83 -9.93 27.15
CA MET A 1 -12.12 -10.44 25.80
C MET A 1 -12.18 -9.24 24.89
N ALA A 2 -11.23 -9.09 23.96
CA ALA A 2 -11.18 -7.92 23.07
C ALA A 2 -12.46 -7.91 22.21
N SER A 3 -13.25 -6.85 22.34
CA SER A 3 -14.42 -6.62 21.49
C SER A 3 -13.89 -6.24 20.12
N TYR A 4 -13.84 -7.20 19.20
CA TYR A 4 -13.46 -6.92 17.82
C TYR A 4 -14.49 -5.95 17.21
N PRO A 5 -14.06 -4.89 16.50
CA PRO A 5 -14.98 -4.00 15.80
C PRO A 5 -15.79 -4.80 14.77
N ASP A 6 -17.08 -4.49 14.63
CA ASP A 6 -17.96 -5.18 13.69
C ASP A 6 -17.41 -5.04 12.27
N ILE A 7 -17.08 -6.16 11.63
CA ILE A 7 -16.63 -6.23 10.23
C ILE A 7 -17.60 -5.46 9.32
N HIS A 8 -18.89 -5.47 9.64
CA HIS A 8 -19.87 -4.68 8.89
C HIS A 8 -19.58 -3.18 8.94
N GLU A 9 -19.34 -2.63 10.14
CA GLU A 9 -19.05 -1.20 10.33
C GLU A 9 -17.75 -0.81 9.62
N LEU A 10 -16.73 -1.67 9.67
CA LEU A 10 -15.48 -1.50 8.96
C LEU A 10 -15.69 -1.45 7.44
N LEU A 11 -16.46 -2.39 6.88
CA LEU A 11 -16.74 -2.43 5.44
C LEU A 11 -17.56 -1.23 4.97
N VAL A 12 -18.49 -0.74 5.80
CA VAL A 12 -19.25 0.49 5.54
C VAL A 12 -18.31 1.71 5.53
N LYS A 13 -17.44 1.83 6.54
CA LYS A 13 -16.47 2.92 6.62
C LYS A 13 -15.54 2.94 5.40
N SER A 14 -15.04 1.77 4.99
CA SER A 14 -14.18 1.61 3.82
C SER A 14 -14.93 1.68 2.46
N LYS A 15 -16.21 2.06 2.45
CA LYS A 15 -17.03 2.31 1.24
C LYS A 15 -17.10 1.11 0.27
N TYR A 16 -17.16 -0.11 0.79
CA TYR A 16 -17.34 -1.31 -0.04
C TYR A 16 -18.72 -1.29 -0.74
N ARG A 17 -18.73 -1.60 -2.04
CA ARG A 17 -19.95 -1.56 -2.86
C ARG A 17 -21.03 -2.55 -2.41
N ASN A 18 -20.61 -3.75 -1.97
CA ASN A 18 -21.50 -4.83 -1.53
C ASN A 18 -21.07 -5.34 -0.14
N VAL A 19 -21.42 -4.59 0.91
CA VAL A 19 -20.99 -4.87 2.30
C VAL A 19 -21.44 -6.26 2.76
N ASP A 20 -22.70 -6.64 2.51
CA ASP A 20 -23.27 -7.91 3.01
C ASP A 20 -22.61 -9.15 2.37
N ALA A 21 -22.39 -9.11 1.05
CA ALA A 21 -21.71 -10.19 0.34
C ALA A 21 -20.26 -10.31 0.83
N THR A 22 -19.55 -9.18 0.94
CA THR A 22 -18.15 -9.14 1.40
C THR A 22 -18.03 -9.65 2.84
N LYS A 23 -18.94 -9.24 3.74
CA LYS A 23 -18.99 -9.72 5.13
C LYS A 23 -19.19 -11.23 5.17
N LYS A 24 -20.11 -11.77 4.37
CA LYS A 24 -20.39 -13.21 4.30
C LYS A 24 -19.14 -13.99 3.89
N ASP A 25 -18.46 -13.55 2.84
CA ASP A 25 -17.27 -14.22 2.31
C ASP A 25 -16.10 -14.15 3.30
N VAL A 26 -15.85 -12.98 3.91
CA VAL A 26 -14.81 -12.79 4.94
C VAL A 26 -15.07 -13.69 6.15
N MET A 27 -16.32 -13.73 6.64
CA MET A 27 -16.69 -14.58 7.78
C MET A 27 -16.54 -16.06 7.48
N GLN A 28 -16.84 -16.48 6.24
CA GLN A 28 -16.65 -17.87 5.82
C GLN A 28 -15.17 -18.26 5.84
N VAL A 29 -14.29 -17.40 5.34
CA VAL A 29 -12.84 -17.63 5.33
C VAL A 29 -12.26 -17.69 6.75
N LEU A 30 -12.65 -16.77 7.64
CA LEU A 30 -12.20 -16.74 9.03
C LEU A 30 -12.66 -17.99 9.82
N ARG A 31 -13.84 -18.53 9.51
CA ARG A 31 -14.33 -19.79 10.10
C ARG A 31 -13.58 -21.01 9.59
N MET A 32 -13.19 -21.01 8.32
CA MET A 32 -12.48 -22.12 7.69
C MET A 32 -11.02 -22.19 8.12
N TYR A 33 -10.41 -21.03 8.41
CA TYR A 33 -9.02 -20.93 8.83
C TYR A 33 -8.89 -20.17 10.15
N HIS A 34 -8.85 -20.92 11.26
CA HIS A 34 -8.79 -20.38 12.61
C HIS A 34 -7.54 -19.52 12.93
N GLY A 35 -6.51 -19.55 12.07
CA GLY A 35 -5.31 -18.73 12.22
C GLY A 35 -5.35 -17.38 11.48
N LEU A 36 -6.43 -17.07 10.77
CA LEU A 36 -6.55 -15.82 10.02
C LEU A 36 -7.16 -14.71 10.87
N SER A 37 -6.60 -13.51 10.75
CA SER A 37 -7.14 -12.27 11.28
C SER A 37 -7.31 -11.25 10.16
N TYR A 38 -8.36 -10.45 10.20
CA TYR A 38 -8.54 -9.32 9.29
C TYR A 38 -7.99 -8.02 9.90
N VAL A 39 -7.49 -7.12 9.06
CA VAL A 39 -7.02 -5.79 9.43
C VAL A 39 -7.50 -4.81 8.34
N SER A 40 -8.19 -3.73 8.72
CA SER A 40 -8.38 -2.58 7.83
C SER A 40 -7.30 -1.56 8.09
N GLU A 41 -6.44 -1.32 7.10
CA GLU A 41 -5.61 -0.12 7.07
C GLU A 41 -6.36 0.96 6.30
N ASP A 42 -6.84 1.98 7.01
CA ASP A 42 -7.38 3.18 6.38
C ASP A 42 -6.20 3.98 5.79
N TYR A 43 -5.97 3.90 4.48
CA TYR A 43 -5.14 4.87 3.75
C TYR A 43 -5.94 6.16 3.46
N GLU A 44 -6.78 6.60 4.40
CA GLU A 44 -7.72 7.71 4.20
C GLU A 44 -7.08 9.10 4.45
N SER A 45 -5.79 9.14 4.78
CA SER A 45 -5.03 10.39 4.84
C SER A 45 -4.30 10.61 3.50
N THR A 46 -4.68 11.65 2.76
CA THR A 46 -3.88 12.14 1.63
C THR A 46 -2.50 12.55 2.16
N TYR A 47 -1.53 11.66 2.03
CA TYR A 47 -0.16 11.89 2.47
C TYR A 47 0.66 12.40 1.30
N HIS A 48 1.21 13.60 1.42
CA HIS A 48 2.10 14.15 0.40
C HIS A 48 3.47 13.49 0.57
N ILE A 49 3.70 12.38 -0.14
CA ILE A 49 4.99 11.69 -0.09
C ILE A 49 6.00 12.47 -0.94
N PRO A 50 7.05 13.06 -0.33
CA PRO A 50 8.10 13.74 -1.08
C PRO A 50 8.88 12.73 -1.93
N ILE A 51 8.93 12.98 -3.24
CA ILE A 51 9.65 12.15 -4.22
C ILE A 51 10.69 12.97 -4.97
N CYS A 52 11.74 12.29 -5.43
CA CYS A 52 12.75 12.83 -6.33
C CYS A 52 12.92 11.90 -7.52
N ILE A 53 12.80 12.46 -8.71
CA ILE A 53 12.98 11.75 -9.98
C ILE A 53 14.24 12.31 -10.63
N ILE A 54 15.19 11.43 -10.93
CA ILE A 54 16.44 11.75 -11.60
C ILE A 54 16.38 11.18 -13.01
N LEU A 55 16.54 12.06 -13.99
CA LEU A 55 16.62 11.70 -15.40
C LEU A 55 18.09 11.74 -15.82
N MET A 56 18.57 10.62 -16.35
CA MET A 56 19.88 10.56 -16.99
C MET A 56 19.81 11.17 -18.40
N ASP A 57 20.94 11.60 -18.93
CA ASP A 57 21.11 12.04 -20.32
C ASP A 57 20.64 11.01 -21.36
N THR A 58 20.64 9.73 -20.98
CA THR A 58 20.17 8.60 -21.80
C THR A 58 18.65 8.40 -21.80
N HIS A 59 17.88 9.15 -21.01
CA HIS A 59 16.41 9.10 -21.05
C HIS A 59 15.89 9.63 -22.42
N PRO A 60 14.83 9.03 -23.02
CA PRO A 60 13.94 8.00 -22.48
C PRO A 60 14.41 6.56 -22.71
N HIS A 61 15.57 6.30 -23.30
CA HIS A 61 16.04 4.92 -23.51
C HIS A 61 16.26 4.15 -22.21
N ASN A 62 16.65 4.85 -21.13
CA ASN A 62 16.72 4.31 -19.78
C ASN A 62 15.62 4.88 -18.88
N ALA A 63 15.14 4.03 -17.96
CA ALA A 63 14.15 4.41 -16.95
C ALA A 63 14.66 5.54 -16.05
N PRO A 64 13.78 6.43 -15.55
CA PRO A 64 14.13 7.37 -14.49
C PRO A 64 14.55 6.63 -13.21
N MET A 65 15.46 7.24 -12.45
CA MET A 65 15.75 6.82 -11.08
C MET A 65 14.85 7.57 -10.10
N CYS A 66 14.06 6.85 -9.32
CA CYS A 66 13.09 7.44 -8.38
C CYS A 66 13.49 7.18 -6.93
N PHE A 67 13.29 8.18 -6.07
CA PHE A 67 13.59 8.11 -4.64
C PHE A 67 12.47 8.75 -3.81
N VAL A 68 12.17 8.19 -2.65
CA VAL A 68 11.43 8.85 -1.57
C VAL A 68 12.42 9.71 -0.77
N LYS A 69 12.08 10.98 -0.54
CA LYS A 69 12.91 11.92 0.22
C LYS A 69 12.21 12.36 1.51
N PRO A 70 12.28 11.58 2.60
CA PRO A 70 11.59 11.93 3.85
C PRO A 70 11.97 13.34 4.34
N THR A 71 11.00 14.07 4.91
CA THR A 71 11.31 15.25 5.72
C THR A 71 12.03 14.82 7.02
N PRO A 72 12.64 15.73 7.80
CA PRO A 72 13.32 15.36 9.04
C PRO A 72 12.45 14.59 10.04
N GLU A 73 11.13 14.75 9.99
CA GLU A 73 10.14 14.09 10.84
C GLU A 73 9.62 12.76 10.25
N MET A 74 9.99 12.44 9.02
CA MET A 74 9.57 11.21 8.33
C MET A 74 10.65 10.14 8.41
N HIS A 75 10.21 8.88 8.42
CA HIS A 75 11.09 7.72 8.32
C HIS A 75 10.73 6.88 7.10
N ILE A 76 11.75 6.36 6.40
CA ILE A 76 11.53 5.45 5.28
C ILE A 76 11.03 4.11 5.82
N LYS A 77 9.85 3.70 5.35
CA LYS A 77 9.33 2.35 5.55
C LYS A 77 9.88 1.43 4.46
N VAL A 78 10.95 0.69 4.79
CA VAL A 78 11.56 -0.29 3.89
C VAL A 78 10.54 -1.36 3.49
N SER A 79 10.50 -1.70 2.20
CA SER A 79 9.60 -2.69 1.64
C SER A 79 10.19 -3.32 0.38
N ARG A 80 9.43 -4.19 -0.30
CA ARG A 80 9.83 -4.74 -1.61
C ARG A 80 9.99 -3.67 -2.71
N PHE A 81 9.39 -2.49 -2.53
CA PHE A 81 9.39 -1.42 -3.53
C PHE A 81 10.25 -0.22 -3.12
N VAL A 82 10.75 -0.17 -1.88
CA VAL A 82 11.55 0.95 -1.37
C VAL A 82 12.65 0.42 -0.46
N ASP A 83 13.91 0.72 -0.77
CA ASP A 83 15.05 0.33 0.06
C ASP A 83 15.30 1.31 1.24
N HIS A 84 16.33 1.04 2.04
CA HIS A 84 16.72 1.88 3.19
C HIS A 84 17.23 3.27 2.79
N ASN A 85 17.65 3.47 1.55
CA ASN A 85 18.06 4.77 1.01
C ASN A 85 16.88 5.53 0.39
N GLY A 86 15.69 4.94 0.39
CA GLY A 86 14.50 5.50 -0.25
C GLY A 86 14.44 5.26 -1.75
N LYS A 87 15.36 4.47 -2.34
CA LYS A 87 15.31 4.15 -3.77
C LYS A 87 14.08 3.30 -4.06
N VAL A 88 13.35 3.71 -5.10
CA VAL A 88 12.09 3.11 -5.50
C VAL A 88 12.34 2.06 -6.58
N TYR A 89 11.75 0.88 -6.38
CA TYR A 89 11.79 -0.26 -7.28
C TYR A 89 10.35 -0.59 -7.67
N LEU A 90 9.96 -0.33 -8.91
CA LEU A 90 8.63 -0.65 -9.43
C LEU A 90 8.76 -1.50 -10.68
N PRO A 91 7.83 -2.45 -10.94
CA PRO A 91 7.83 -3.21 -12.19
C PRO A 91 7.88 -2.31 -13.43
N TYR A 92 7.17 -1.18 -13.40
CA TYR A 92 7.18 -0.19 -14.49
C TYR A 92 8.57 0.43 -14.76
N LEU A 93 9.40 0.60 -13.72
CA LEU A 93 10.77 1.09 -13.89
C LEU A 93 11.72 -0.02 -14.36
N HIS A 94 11.41 -1.29 -14.03
CA HIS A 94 12.19 -2.45 -14.44
C HIS A 94 11.95 -2.79 -15.92
N ASP A 95 10.69 -2.84 -16.32
CA ASP A 95 10.24 -3.15 -17.67
C ASP A 95 10.00 -1.87 -18.50
N TRP A 96 10.84 -0.86 -18.29
CA TRP A 96 10.69 0.44 -18.92
C TRP A 96 10.80 0.34 -20.45
N GLN A 97 9.80 0.85 -21.14
CA GLN A 97 9.75 0.93 -22.60
C GLN A 97 9.61 2.39 -23.03
N PRO A 98 10.56 2.95 -23.80
CA PRO A 98 10.52 4.33 -24.31
C PRO A 98 9.35 4.60 -25.26
#